data_AF-A0AA39VFP5-F1
#
_entry.id   AF-A0AA39VFP5-F1
#
_cell.length_a   1.000
_cell.length_b   1.000
_cell.length_c   1.000
_cell.angle_alpha   90.00
_cell.angle_beta   90.00
_cell.angle_gamma   90.00
#
_symmetry.space_group_name_H-M   'P 1'
#
loop_
_entity.id
_entity.type
_entity.pdbx_description
1 polymer ?
#
loop_
_entity_poly.entity_id
_entity_poly.type
_entity_poly.pdbx_seq_one_letter_code
_entity_poly.pdbx_strand_id
1 'polypeptide(L)'
;MPSHYGLVKDDIHKKTPEQFFKETHEKQLGDARDYIKMTAQACSTVAVLIATVVYAAAYTLPGGNNQHGRPMFENSSAFALFTVTDYIAVGCSLTSVVMFLSILVAPLQLRDFHHTLPRTLTMGFTFLFLSVAATMIAFTSTVFLTIHYMEQRRWFRTFCFSLVSAIVSIFAMIQFPLYVSFRETLMYIIKLPKKLLKCVKKKRERGGNRGI
;
A
#
# COMPACT_ATOMS: atom_id res chain seq x y z
N MET A 1 5.40 19.04 -22.80
CA MET A 1 5.04 19.87 -23.96
C MET A 1 4.78 21.30 -23.48
N PRO A 2 5.32 22.33 -24.15
CA PRO A 2 5.00 23.72 -23.82
C PRO A 2 3.51 24.02 -24.09
N SER A 3 2.85 24.75 -23.18
CA SER A 3 1.39 24.95 -23.16
C SER A 3 0.77 25.59 -24.41
N HIS A 4 1.57 26.22 -25.28
CA HIS A 4 1.08 26.96 -26.44
C HIS A 4 0.81 26.08 -27.68
N TYR A 5 1.30 24.83 -27.70
CA TYR A 5 1.09 23.92 -28.84
C TYR A 5 -0.25 23.16 -28.81
N GLY A 6 -0.97 23.19 -27.69
CA GLY A 6 -2.23 22.46 -27.52
C GLY A 6 -3.46 23.10 -28.17
N LEU A 7 -3.34 24.28 -28.77
CA LEU A 7 -4.48 25.03 -29.33
C LEU A 7 -4.39 25.24 -30.85
N VAL A 8 -3.25 24.92 -31.46
CA VAL A 8 -3.08 25.00 -32.91
C VAL A 8 -3.84 23.85 -33.53
N LYS A 9 -4.90 24.17 -34.27
CA LYS A 9 -5.66 23.20 -35.06
C LYS A 9 -4.96 23.00 -36.39
N ASP A 10 -4.89 21.75 -36.82
CA ASP A 10 -4.32 21.40 -38.12
C ASP A 10 -5.24 21.89 -39.24
N ASP A 11 -4.69 22.46 -40.31
CA ASP A 11 -5.47 23.04 -41.43
C ASP A 11 -6.24 21.96 -42.22
N ILE A 12 -5.74 20.72 -42.22
CA ILE A 12 -6.29 19.60 -43.00
C ILE A 12 -7.51 18.96 -42.32
N HIS A 13 -7.49 18.86 -40.98
CA HIS A 13 -8.52 18.15 -40.22
C HIS A 13 -9.33 19.05 -39.29
N LYS A 14 -8.99 20.34 -39.12
CA LYS A 14 -9.60 21.30 -38.19
C LYS A 14 -9.72 20.80 -36.73
N LYS A 15 -8.97 19.75 -36.39
CA LYS A 15 -8.95 19.13 -35.06
C LYS A 15 -7.69 19.55 -34.33
N THR A 16 -7.83 19.67 -33.02
CA THR A 16 -6.73 19.97 -32.11
C THR A 16 -5.91 18.69 -31.91
N PRO A 17 -4.58 18.71 -31.75
CA PRO A 17 -3.77 17.51 -31.53
C PRO A 17 -4.26 16.65 -30.35
N GLU A 18 -4.80 17.26 -29.29
CA GLU A 18 -5.45 16.51 -28.18
C GLU A 18 -6.72 15.77 -28.61
N GLN A 19 -7.52 16.34 -29.51
CA GLN A 19 -8.76 15.73 -29.99
C GLN A 19 -8.45 14.57 -30.93
N PHE A 20 -7.48 14.75 -31.83
CA PHE A 20 -7.02 13.69 -32.72
C PHE A 20 -6.41 12.52 -31.92
N PHE A 21 -5.61 12.82 -30.90
CA PHE A 21 -5.05 11.80 -30.00
C PHE A 21 -6.14 11.05 -29.21
N LYS A 22 -7.14 11.76 -28.67
CA LYS A 22 -8.26 11.12 -27.97
C LYS A 22 -9.06 10.17 -28.85
N GLU A 23 -9.35 10.56 -30.08
CA GLU A 23 -10.13 9.77 -31.04
C GLU A 23 -9.33 8.55 -31.53
N THR A 24 -8.03 8.74 -31.79
CA THR A 24 -7.13 7.64 -32.20
C THR A 24 -6.90 6.61 -31.09
N HIS A 25 -6.82 7.06 -29.83
CA HIS A 25 -6.52 6.22 -28.67
C HIS A 25 -7.75 5.88 -27.80
N GLU A 26 -8.97 6.17 -28.26
CA GLU A 26 -10.21 5.94 -27.49
C GLU A 26 -10.35 4.47 -27.07
N LYS A 27 -10.09 3.55 -28.00
CA LYS A 27 -10.13 2.10 -27.72
C LYS A 27 -9.11 1.69 -26.66
N GLN A 28 -7.87 2.17 -26.75
CA GLN A 28 -6.82 1.87 -25.78
C GLN A 28 -7.11 2.46 -24.39
N LEU A 29 -7.74 3.63 -24.33
CA LEU A 29 -8.19 4.24 -23.08
C LEU A 29 -9.33 3.43 -22.44
N GLY A 30 -10.23 2.87 -23.25
CA GLY A 30 -11.25 1.92 -22.82
C GLY A 30 -10.64 0.66 -22.22
N ASP A 31 -9.75 0.00 -22.96
CA ASP A 31 -9.07 -1.23 -22.51
C ASP A 31 -8.28 -0.99 -21.21
N ALA A 32 -7.55 0.13 -21.11
CA ALA A 32 -6.82 0.50 -19.90
C ALA A 32 -7.74 0.74 -18.69
N ARG A 33 -8.90 1.37 -18.91
CA ARG A 33 -9.90 1.61 -17.86
C ARG A 33 -10.48 0.31 -17.34
N ASP A 34 -10.81 -0.62 -18.22
CA ASP A 34 -11.36 -1.92 -17.83
C ASP A 34 -10.29 -2.79 -17.14
N TYR A 35 -9.05 -2.75 -17.63
CA TYR A 35 -7.91 -3.37 -16.95
C TYR A 35 -7.71 -2.84 -15.52
N ILE A 36 -7.78 -1.52 -15.33
CA ILE A 36 -7.65 -0.89 -14.01
C ILE A 36 -8.79 -1.33 -13.07
N LYS A 37 -10.04 -1.36 -13.55
CA LYS A 37 -11.18 -1.80 -12.74
C LYS A 37 -11.06 -3.27 -12.33
N MET A 38 -10.77 -4.15 -13.29
CA MET A 38 -10.60 -5.57 -13.03
C MET A 38 -9.47 -5.80 -12.01
N THR A 39 -8.35 -5.09 -12.17
CA THR A 39 -7.21 -5.15 -11.26
C THR A 39 -7.56 -4.62 -9.87
N ALA A 40 -8.24 -3.47 -9.78
CA ALA A 40 -8.66 -2.87 -8.51
C ALA A 40 -9.63 -3.78 -7.74
N GLN A 41 -10.56 -4.42 -8.44
CA GLN A 41 -11.49 -5.40 -7.85
C GLN A 41 -10.73 -6.62 -7.31
N ALA A 42 -9.84 -7.22 -8.12
CA ALA A 42 -9.03 -8.36 -7.68
C ALA A 42 -8.18 -8.01 -6.45
N CYS A 43 -7.51 -6.86 -6.46
CA CYS A 43 -6.69 -6.40 -5.34
C CYS A 43 -7.50 -6.07 -4.09
N SER A 44 -8.71 -5.51 -4.25
CA SER A 44 -9.64 -5.30 -3.13
C SER A 44 -10.00 -6.61 -2.46
N THR A 45 -10.34 -7.64 -3.24
CA THR A 45 -10.64 -8.97 -2.71
C THR A 45 -9.44 -9.54 -1.94
N VAL A 46 -8.24 -9.47 -2.50
CA VAL A 46 -7.01 -9.92 -1.84
C VAL A 46 -6.76 -9.16 -0.53
N ALA A 47 -6.93 -7.84 -0.52
CA ALA A 47 -6.79 -7.04 0.70
C ALA A 47 -7.81 -7.44 1.77
N VAL A 48 -9.09 -7.58 1.42
CA VAL A 48 -10.14 -8.04 2.35
C VAL A 48 -9.79 -9.42 2.92
N LEU A 49 -9.30 -10.35 2.09
CA LEU A 49 -8.86 -11.67 2.53
C LEU A 49 -7.70 -11.58 3.54
N ILE A 50 -6.69 -10.76 3.25
CA ILE A 50 -5.58 -10.52 4.19
C ILE A 50 -6.10 -9.96 5.50
N ALA A 51 -6.93 -8.91 5.47
CA ALA A 51 -7.48 -8.30 6.67
C ALA A 51 -8.25 -9.33 7.52
N THR A 52 -9.03 -10.20 6.86
CA THR A 52 -9.82 -11.25 7.52
C THR A 52 -8.93 -12.29 8.21
N VAL A 53 -7.91 -12.80 7.50
CA VAL A 53 -6.98 -13.81 8.04
C VAL A 53 -6.20 -13.26 9.23
N VAL A 54 -5.70 -12.03 9.10
CA VAL A 54 -4.92 -11.34 10.14
C VAL A 54 -5.78 -11.05 11.36
N TYR A 55 -6.97 -10.50 11.15
CA TYR A 55 -7.94 -10.28 12.23
C TYR A 55 -8.26 -11.59 12.95
N ALA A 56 -8.56 -12.68 12.23
CA ALA A 56 -8.77 -13.99 12.85
C ALA A 56 -7.55 -14.46 13.67
N ALA A 57 -6.33 -14.28 13.12
CA ALA A 57 -5.09 -14.64 13.80
C ALA A 57 -4.88 -13.86 15.11
N ALA A 58 -5.28 -12.58 15.16
CA ALA A 58 -5.24 -11.76 16.37
C ALA A 58 -6.23 -12.16 17.45
N TYR A 59 -7.32 -12.86 17.13
CA TYR A 59 -8.19 -13.46 18.15
C TYR A 59 -7.75 -14.85 18.57
N THR A 60 -7.08 -15.59 17.69
CA THR A 60 -6.53 -16.92 18.00
C THR A 60 -5.16 -16.86 18.68
N LEU A 61 -4.90 -15.82 19.48
CA LEU A 61 -3.61 -15.63 20.13
C LEU A 61 -3.20 -16.90 20.89
N PRO A 62 -2.04 -17.50 20.55
CA PRO A 62 -1.46 -18.51 21.43
C PRO A 62 -1.19 -17.76 22.73
N GLY A 63 -1.62 -18.30 23.88
CA GLY A 63 -1.27 -17.73 25.19
C GLY A 63 -2.33 -17.83 26.26
N GLY A 64 -3.60 -17.79 25.87
CA GLY A 64 -4.69 -17.80 26.84
C GLY A 64 -4.59 -16.66 27.87
N ASN A 65 -5.42 -16.76 28.89
CA ASN A 65 -5.46 -15.78 29.97
C ASN A 65 -4.81 -16.38 31.22
N ASN A 66 -3.97 -15.61 31.90
CA ASN A 66 -3.46 -16.01 33.20
C ASN A 66 -4.61 -15.97 34.23
N GLN A 67 -4.44 -16.61 35.40
CA GLN A 67 -5.49 -16.71 36.44
C GLN A 67 -6.04 -15.35 36.94
N HIS A 68 -5.38 -14.24 36.61
CA HIS A 68 -5.73 -12.87 36.98
C HIS A 68 -6.34 -12.05 35.83
N GLY A 69 -6.70 -12.69 34.71
CA GLY A 69 -7.34 -11.99 33.61
C GLY A 69 -6.38 -11.26 32.64
N ARG A 70 -5.06 -11.47 32.77
CA ARG A 70 -4.04 -10.84 31.93
C ARG A 70 -3.50 -11.79 30.86
N PRO A 71 -3.21 -11.32 29.64
CA PRO A 71 -2.61 -12.14 28.60
C PRO A 71 -1.26 -12.70 29.09
N MET A 72 -1.07 -14.02 29.01
CA MET A 72 0.13 -14.72 29.52
C MET A 72 1.46 -14.18 28.94
N PHE A 73 1.38 -13.43 27.84
CA PHE A 73 2.51 -12.86 27.10
C PHE A 73 2.77 -11.35 27.34
N GLU A 74 2.23 -10.77 28.42
CA GLU A 74 2.35 -9.33 28.77
C GLU A 74 3.80 -8.80 28.76
N ASN A 75 4.81 -9.65 28.99
CA ASN A 75 6.20 -9.23 29.18
C ASN A 75 7.18 -9.65 28.06
N SER A 76 6.69 -10.15 26.92
CA SER A 76 7.54 -10.55 25.79
C SER A 76 7.49 -9.52 24.66
N SER A 77 8.65 -9.01 24.26
CA SER A 77 8.80 -8.07 23.15
C SER A 77 8.25 -8.63 21.82
N ALA A 78 8.32 -9.94 21.61
CA ALA A 78 7.81 -10.60 20.42
C ALA A 78 6.26 -10.56 20.34
N PHE A 79 5.57 -10.64 21.48
CA PHE A 79 4.11 -10.54 21.53
C PHE A 79 3.64 -9.10 21.26
N ALA A 80 4.29 -8.11 21.88
CA ALA A 80 4.00 -6.71 21.61
C ALA A 80 4.24 -6.37 20.13
N LEU A 81 5.33 -6.87 19.53
CA LEU A 81 5.61 -6.72 18.10
C LEU A 81 4.54 -7.40 17.25
N PHE A 82 4.14 -8.63 17.58
CA PHE A 82 3.06 -9.34 16.87
C PHE A 82 1.79 -8.47 16.82
N THR A 83 1.27 -8.05 17.98
CA THR A 83 0.04 -7.26 18.07
C THR A 83 0.13 -5.94 17.32
N VAL A 84 1.23 -5.19 17.45
CA VAL A 84 1.41 -3.92 16.73
C VAL A 84 1.47 -4.14 15.23
N THR A 85 2.21 -5.15 14.75
CA THR A 85 2.32 -5.45 13.32
C THR A 85 1.00 -5.94 12.73
N ASP A 86 0.21 -6.67 13.50
CA ASP A 86 -1.12 -7.16 13.10
C ASP A 86 -2.10 -5.99 12.88
N TYR A 87 -2.18 -5.05 13.82
CA TYR A 87 -2.99 -3.84 13.66
C TYR A 87 -2.53 -2.98 12.46
N ILE A 88 -1.22 -2.85 12.24
CA ILE A 88 -0.69 -2.15 11.08
C ILE A 88 -1.11 -2.86 9.79
N ALA A 89 -1.06 -4.20 9.76
CA ALA A 89 -1.44 -5.00 8.61
C ALA A 89 -2.93 -4.83 8.27
N VAL A 90 -3.82 -4.91 9.27
CA VAL A 90 -5.27 -4.70 9.08
C VAL A 90 -5.56 -3.27 8.64
N GLY A 91 -5.00 -2.27 9.32
CA GLY A 91 -5.22 -0.85 9.00
C GLY A 91 -4.75 -0.49 7.59
N CYS A 92 -3.57 -0.98 7.18
CA CYS A 92 -3.08 -0.79 5.82
C CYS A 92 -3.95 -1.51 4.79
N SER A 93 -4.42 -2.72 5.10
CA SER A 93 -5.30 -3.46 4.19
C SER A 93 -6.65 -2.75 3.97
N LEU A 94 -7.31 -2.33 5.06
CA LEU A 94 -8.57 -1.57 4.97
C LEU A 94 -8.40 -0.25 4.20
N THR A 95 -7.30 0.46 4.44
CA THR A 95 -6.97 1.69 3.69
C THR A 95 -6.80 1.40 2.19
N SER A 96 -6.16 0.28 1.84
CA SER A 96 -6.01 -0.16 0.45
C SER A 96 -7.36 -0.48 -0.20
N VAL A 97 -8.25 -1.18 0.51
CA VAL A 97 -9.61 -1.48 0.04
C VAL A 97 -10.38 -0.19 -0.24
N VAL A 98 -10.33 0.79 0.67
CA VAL A 98 -11.01 2.09 0.47
C VAL A 98 -10.46 2.81 -0.77
N MET A 99 -9.14 2.79 -0.99
CA MET A 99 -8.51 3.39 -2.18
C MET A 99 -8.95 2.71 -3.48
N PHE A 100 -9.00 1.37 -3.51
CA PHE A 100 -9.46 0.64 -4.69
C PHE A 100 -10.97 0.80 -4.93
N LEU A 101 -11.78 0.79 -3.88
CA LEU A 101 -13.20 1.07 -3.98
C LEU A 101 -13.45 2.48 -4.49
N SER A 102 -12.67 3.47 -4.03
CA SER A 102 -12.74 4.84 -4.54
C SER A 102 -12.44 4.92 -6.04
N ILE A 103 -11.59 4.04 -6.58
CA ILE A 103 -11.30 3.95 -8.02
C ILE A 103 -12.45 3.31 -8.78
N LEU A 104 -13.08 2.27 -8.21
CA LEU A 104 -14.22 1.57 -8.82
C LEU A 104 -15.48 2.44 -8.89
N VAL A 105 -15.71 3.26 -7.86
CA VAL A 105 -16.91 4.12 -7.73
C VAL A 105 -16.74 5.45 -8.45
N ALA A 106 -15.51 5.91 -8.72
CA ALA A 106 -15.27 7.20 -9.36
C ALA A 106 -15.87 7.29 -10.77
N PRO A 107 -16.67 8.33 -11.09
CA PRO A 107 -17.11 8.59 -12.44
C PRO A 107 -15.90 9.07 -13.25
N LEU A 108 -15.45 8.25 -14.19
CA LEU A 108 -14.21 8.46 -14.92
C LEU A 108 -14.38 9.57 -15.97
N GLN A 109 -14.37 10.83 -15.53
CA GLN A 109 -14.26 11.99 -16.39
C GLN A 109 -12.81 12.13 -16.88
N LEU A 110 -12.64 12.09 -18.19
CA LEU A 110 -11.38 11.99 -18.94
C LEU A 110 -10.37 13.15 -18.67
N ARG A 111 -10.76 14.23 -17.97
CA ARG A 111 -9.89 15.38 -17.65
C ARG A 111 -9.06 15.21 -16.37
N ASP A 112 -9.57 14.51 -15.36
CA ASP A 112 -8.84 14.26 -14.10
C ASP A 112 -8.17 12.86 -14.06
N PHE A 113 -8.48 12.04 -15.07
CA PHE A 113 -8.07 10.65 -15.20
C PHE A 113 -6.55 10.45 -15.31
N HIS A 114 -5.83 11.34 -16.01
CA HIS A 114 -4.44 11.10 -16.39
C HIS A 114 -3.42 11.19 -15.22
N HIS A 115 -3.79 11.79 -14.08
CA HIS A 115 -2.82 12.00 -12.99
C HIS A 115 -3.31 11.55 -11.62
N THR A 116 -4.57 11.82 -11.27
CA THR A 116 -5.08 11.52 -9.93
C THR A 116 -5.41 10.04 -9.76
N LEU A 117 -5.93 9.42 -10.82
CA LEU A 117 -6.33 8.00 -10.80
C LEU A 117 -5.13 7.04 -10.68
N PRO A 118 -4.09 7.09 -11.55
CA PRO A 118 -2.94 6.20 -11.41
C PRO A 118 -2.22 6.40 -10.08
N ARG A 119 -2.14 7.65 -9.59
CA ARG A 119 -1.53 7.96 -8.30
C ARG A 119 -2.28 7.35 -7.12
N THR A 120 -3.62 7.38 -7.14
CA THR A 120 -4.46 6.75 -6.11
C THR A 120 -4.31 5.23 -6.15
N LEU A 121 -4.25 4.64 -7.35
CA LEU A 121 -4.02 3.21 -7.56
C LEU A 121 -2.65 2.77 -7.04
N THR A 122 -1.59 3.52 -7.36
CA THR A 122 -0.24 3.31 -6.83
C THR A 122 -0.24 3.38 -5.29
N MET A 123 -0.94 4.34 -4.69
CA MET A 123 -1.09 4.40 -3.22
C MET A 123 -1.84 3.17 -2.67
N GLY A 124 -2.94 2.75 -3.28
CA GLY A 124 -3.66 1.53 -2.90
C GLY A 124 -2.74 0.30 -2.88
N PHE A 125 -1.95 0.13 -3.94
CA PHE A 125 -0.94 -0.92 -4.00
C PHE A 125 0.11 -0.79 -2.89
N THR A 126 0.66 0.40 -2.61
CA THR A 126 1.64 0.55 -1.51
C THR A 126 1.13 0.04 -0.18
N PHE A 127 -0.12 0.36 0.16
CA PHE A 127 -0.71 -0.07 1.43
C PHE A 127 -0.98 -1.58 1.46
N LEU A 128 -1.36 -2.18 0.32
CA LEU A 128 -1.52 -3.64 0.21
C LEU A 128 -0.18 -4.34 0.42
N PHE A 129 0.88 -3.86 -0.24
CA PHE A 129 2.22 -4.39 -0.08
C PHE A 129 2.74 -4.24 1.35
N LEU A 130 2.53 -3.08 1.97
CA LEU A 130 2.88 -2.85 3.36
C LEU A 130 2.11 -3.77 4.32
N SER A 131 0.83 -4.02 4.03
CA SER A 131 0.02 -4.97 4.80
C SER A 131 0.62 -6.37 4.72
N VAL A 132 0.91 -6.89 3.52
CA VAL A 132 1.51 -8.24 3.39
C VAL A 132 2.90 -8.30 4.03
N ALA A 133 3.71 -7.25 3.95
CA ALA A 133 4.99 -7.21 4.66
C ALA A 133 4.78 -7.29 6.18
N ALA A 134 3.81 -6.55 6.73
CA ALA A 134 3.47 -6.58 8.14
C ALA A 134 2.94 -7.96 8.58
N THR A 135 2.15 -8.65 7.75
CA THR A 135 1.70 -10.02 8.07
C THR A 135 2.83 -11.04 8.05
N MET A 136 3.83 -10.89 7.17
CA MET A 136 5.02 -11.75 7.17
C MET A 136 5.84 -11.54 8.45
N ILE A 137 5.97 -10.30 8.93
CA ILE A 137 6.64 -10.00 10.21
C ILE A 137 5.85 -10.60 11.37
N ALA A 138 4.51 -10.44 11.37
CA ALA A 138 3.63 -11.03 12.38
C ALA A 138 3.78 -12.56 12.43
N PHE A 139 3.71 -13.22 11.27
CA PHE A 139 3.89 -14.67 11.17
C PHE A 139 5.26 -15.14 11.65
N THR A 140 6.32 -14.40 11.31
CA THR A 140 7.68 -14.68 11.79
C THR A 140 7.77 -14.56 13.31
N SER A 141 7.13 -13.53 13.89
CA SER A 141 7.06 -13.36 15.34
C SER A 141 6.30 -14.52 16.00
N THR A 142 5.16 -14.93 15.44
CA THR A 142 4.36 -16.05 15.95
C THR A 142 5.13 -17.37 15.91
N VAL A 143 5.84 -17.65 14.81
CA VAL A 143 6.67 -18.85 14.69
C VAL A 143 7.84 -18.80 15.67
N PHE A 144 8.48 -17.64 15.85
CA PHE A 144 9.53 -17.47 16.85
C PHE A 144 9.02 -17.74 18.27
N LEU A 145 7.85 -17.19 18.62
CA LEU A 145 7.19 -17.41 19.91
C LEU A 145 6.84 -18.89 20.12
N THR A 146 6.32 -19.54 19.07
CA THR A 146 5.94 -20.96 19.08
C THR A 146 7.18 -21.85 19.26
N ILE A 147 8.27 -21.57 18.56
CA ILE A 147 9.54 -22.33 18.67
C ILE A 147 10.17 -22.17 20.05
N HIS A 148 10.10 -20.98 20.65
CA HIS A 148 10.67 -20.74 21.97
C HIS A 148 9.90 -21.49 23.08
N TYR A 149 8.58 -21.64 22.94
CA TYR A 149 7.73 -22.24 23.97
C TYR A 149 7.50 -23.74 23.77
N MET A 150 7.43 -24.20 22.51
CA MET A 150 7.24 -25.62 22.19
C MET A 150 8.59 -26.30 22.01
N GLU A 151 9.03 -27.03 23.03
CA GLU A 151 10.19 -27.93 23.00
C GLU A 151 9.90 -29.20 22.17
N GLN A 152 9.30 -29.04 20.99
CA GLN A 152 8.99 -30.11 20.06
C GLN A 152 10.21 -30.47 19.19
N ARG A 153 10.27 -31.73 18.75
CA ARG A 153 11.38 -32.39 18.04
C ARG A 153 12.16 -31.45 17.11
N ARG A 154 13.50 -31.50 17.20
CA ARG A 154 14.45 -30.70 16.41
C ARG A 154 14.12 -30.65 14.91
N TRP A 155 13.59 -31.74 14.33
CA TRP A 155 13.19 -31.81 12.92
C TRP A 155 12.01 -30.88 12.56
N PHE A 156 10.99 -30.77 13.42
CA PHE A 156 9.81 -29.91 13.20
C PHE A 156 10.21 -28.43 13.19
N ARG A 157 11.11 -28.04 14.11
CA ARG A 157 11.68 -26.69 14.16
C ARG A 157 12.41 -26.32 12.87
N THR A 158 13.29 -27.19 12.36
CA THR A 158 14.02 -26.92 11.11
C THR A 158 13.06 -26.84 9.92
N PHE A 159 12.03 -27.67 9.89
CA PHE A 159 11.02 -27.64 8.83
C PHE A 159 10.22 -26.35 8.81
N CYS A 160 9.67 -25.92 9.96
CA CYS A 160 8.93 -24.66 10.07
C CYS A 160 9.80 -23.44 9.72
N PHE A 161 11.05 -23.42 10.21
CA PHE A 161 11.97 -22.32 9.91
C PHE A 161 12.33 -22.26 8.42
N SER A 162 12.62 -23.41 7.81
CA SER A 162 12.87 -23.53 6.37
C SER A 162 11.69 -23.01 5.57
N LEU A 163 10.47 -23.43 5.91
CA LEU A 163 9.25 -23.02 5.21
C LEU A 163 9.00 -21.51 5.30
N VAL A 164 9.12 -20.91 6.49
CA VAL A 164 8.97 -19.46 6.68
C VAL A 164 10.05 -18.71 5.89
N SER A 165 11.30 -19.16 5.98
CA SER A 165 12.41 -18.52 5.27
C SER A 165 12.24 -18.59 3.75
N ALA A 166 11.69 -19.68 3.23
CA ALA A 166 11.39 -19.84 1.81
C ALA A 166 10.29 -18.89 1.37
N ILE A 167 9.19 -18.80 2.13
CA ILE A 167 8.07 -17.88 1.85
C ILE A 167 8.58 -16.43 1.84
N VAL A 168 9.34 -16.02 2.85
CA VAL A 168 9.90 -14.67 2.95
C VAL A 168 10.91 -14.40 1.82
N SER A 169 11.73 -15.38 1.44
CA SER A 169 12.70 -15.22 0.35
C SER A 169 12.05 -15.07 -1.02
N ILE A 170 11.04 -15.90 -1.33
CA ILE A 170 10.27 -15.81 -2.58
C ILE A 170 9.57 -14.45 -2.65
N PHE A 171 8.95 -14.04 -1.54
CA PHE A 171 8.29 -12.75 -1.44
C PHE A 171 9.28 -11.60 -1.62
N ALA A 172 10.44 -11.65 -0.96
CA ALA A 172 11.50 -10.66 -1.11
C ALA A 172 12.02 -10.59 -2.55
N MET A 173 12.21 -11.72 -3.24
CA MET A 173 12.63 -11.73 -4.65
C MET A 173 11.60 -11.07 -5.57
N ILE A 174 10.31 -11.40 -5.41
CA ILE A 174 9.23 -10.83 -6.23
C ILE A 174 9.04 -9.35 -5.93
N GLN A 175 9.18 -8.94 -4.67
CA GLN A 175 8.95 -7.57 -4.26
C GLN A 175 10.15 -6.66 -4.40
N PHE A 176 11.37 -7.17 -4.53
CA PHE A 176 12.56 -6.34 -4.67
C PHE A 176 12.44 -5.24 -5.76
N PRO A 177 12.08 -5.56 -7.03
CA PRO A 177 11.95 -4.53 -8.06
C PRO A 177 10.82 -3.54 -7.76
N LEU A 178 9.76 -4.02 -7.13
CA LEU A 178 8.56 -3.27 -6.86
C LEU A 178 8.74 -2.35 -5.63
N TYR A 179 9.39 -2.83 -4.57
CA TYR A 179 9.76 -2.10 -3.37
C TYR A 179 10.76 -0.97 -3.65
N VAL A 180 11.71 -1.17 -4.58
CA VAL A 180 12.61 -0.09 -5.01
C VAL A 180 11.82 1.05 -5.66
N SER A 181 10.90 0.73 -6.57
CA SER A 181 10.04 1.72 -7.24
C SER A 181 9.09 2.42 -6.26
N PHE A 182 8.57 1.69 -5.28
CA PHE A 182 7.67 2.23 -4.26
C PHE A 182 8.38 3.03 -3.16
N ARG A 183 9.60 2.65 -2.75
CA ARG A 183 10.40 3.42 -1.77
C ARG A 183 10.66 4.84 -2.24
N GLU A 184 10.96 5.01 -3.53
CA GLU A 184 11.14 6.35 -4.11
C GLU A 184 9.85 7.18 -4.03
N THR A 185 8.70 6.55 -4.32
CA THR A 185 7.39 7.20 -4.25
C THR A 185 6.99 7.53 -2.81
N LEU A 186 7.23 6.61 -1.87
CA LEU A 186 6.95 6.77 -0.44
C LEU A 186 7.87 7.85 0.16
N MET A 187 9.15 7.85 -0.18
CA MET A 187 10.09 8.90 0.21
C MET A 187 9.68 10.26 -0.36
N TYR A 188 9.18 10.31 -1.60
CA TYR A 188 8.66 11.53 -2.19
C TYR A 188 7.42 12.04 -1.45
N ILE A 189 6.45 11.17 -1.16
CA ILE A 189 5.23 11.49 -0.41
C ILE A 189 5.55 11.92 1.04
N ILE A 190 6.52 11.29 1.71
CA ILE A 190 6.96 11.68 3.07
C ILE A 190 7.76 12.98 3.05
N LYS A 191 8.52 13.26 1.99
CA LYS A 191 9.28 14.52 1.83
C LYS A 191 8.37 15.69 1.46
N LEU A 192 7.23 15.45 0.79
CA LEU A 192 6.29 16.49 0.38
C LEU A 192 5.70 17.32 1.54
N PRO A 193 5.14 16.73 2.63
CA PRO A 193 4.65 17.49 3.77
C PRO A 193 5.79 18.23 4.47
N LYS A 194 6.99 17.65 4.56
CA LYS A 194 8.18 18.33 5.11
C LYS A 194 8.59 19.54 4.26
N LYS A 195 8.53 19.44 2.93
CA LYS A 195 8.77 20.55 2.00
C LYS A 195 7.69 21.62 2.10
N LEU A 196 6.42 21.22 2.17
CA LEU A 196 5.29 22.13 2.33
C LEU A 196 5.35 22.87 3.67
N LEU A 197 5.68 22.19 4.77
CA LEU A 197 5.93 22.81 6.07
C LEU A 197 7.08 23.82 6.01
N LYS A 198 8.20 23.48 5.35
CA LYS A 198 9.31 24.43 5.14
C LYS A 198 8.90 25.63 4.27
N CYS A 199 8.12 25.42 3.20
CA CYS A 199 7.60 26.50 2.36
C CYS A 199 6.61 27.39 3.12
N VAL A 200 5.71 26.81 3.92
CA VAL A 200 4.77 27.56 4.77
C VAL A 200 5.52 28.36 5.82
N LYS A 201 6.52 27.78 6.49
CA LYS A 201 7.36 28.48 7.46
C LYS A 201 8.13 29.64 6.80
N LYS A 202 8.73 29.41 5.62
CA LYS A 202 9.44 30.43 4.85
C LYS A 202 8.52 31.55 4.34
N LYS A 203 7.26 31.23 4.00
CA LYS A 203 6.26 32.22 3.58
C LYS A 203 5.76 33.05 4.77
N ARG A 204 5.68 32.45 5.97
CA ARG A 204 5.34 33.13 7.23
C ARG A 204 6.43 34.12 7.66
N GLU A 205 7.72 33.76 7.53
CA GLU A 205 8.84 34.67 7.85
C GLU A 205 8.94 35.85 6.87
N ARG A 206 8.65 35.64 5.58
CA ARG A 206 8.60 36.75 4.59
C ARG A 206 7.36 37.65 4.69
N GLY A 207 6.31 37.18 5.36
CA GLY A 207 5.10 37.98 5.64
C GLY A 207 5.25 38.89 6.85
N GLY A 208 6.08 38.51 7.83
CA GLY A 208 6.36 39.31 9.02
C GLY A 208 7.32 40.49 8.79
N ASN A 209 8.19 40.43 7.78
CA ASN A 209 9.20 41.46 7.52
C ASN A 209 8.73 42.61 6.61
N ARG A 210 7.41 42.81 6.48
CA ARG A 210 6.79 43.88 5.66
C ARG A 210 5.81 44.74 6.48
N GLY A 211 5.85 44.65 7.81
CA GLY A 211 4.99 45.37 8.74
C GLY A 211 5.76 46.05 9.88
N ILE A 212 6.95 46.59 9.57
CA ILE A 212 7.67 47.55 10.42
C ILE A 212 8.17 48.67 9.51
#